data_AF-A0A7G2M6U1-F1
#
_entry.id   AF-A0A7G2M6U1-F1
#
_cell.length_a   1.000
_cell.length_b   1.000
_cell.length_c   1.000
_cell.angle_alpha   90.00
_cell.angle_beta   90.00
_cell.angle_gamma   90.00
#
_symmetry.space_group_name_H-M   'P 1'
#
loop_
_entity.id
_entity.type
_entity.pdbx_description
1 polymer ?
#
loop_
_entity_poly.entity_id
_entity_poly.type
_entity_poly.pdbx_seq_one_letter_code
_entity_poly.pdbx_strand_id
1 'polypeptide(L)'
;MPKKKLHNHPVSGFIPGIYNFCDRWCEKCSYKANCLSYTMEKKFKEREGEDSERNVMHLRDSFWNYWEYICRSAYDVVQDIAKERGVGIEDIYLAEPLREEGLWHKFGTEISDDEDEYSYIETFDIVNICQLYEVLAEECLDEIFGFLDEQDWKEGSEEVKITEEALEVINWYLDTIQPKIREALFDCLRKDNAVAEAMPGKEYNGSAKVALICVIRSVDAWNVLEKYCHPLAVDIQHIKVVLEQLEKEVDYQFPYARTFLRPGFDTI
;
A
#
# COMPACT_ATOMS: atom_id res chain seq x y z
N MET A 1 5.96 -8.62 37.27
CA MET A 1 5.06 -9.47 36.45
C MET A 1 5.93 -10.30 35.50
N PRO A 2 5.66 -11.60 35.34
CA PRO A 2 6.51 -12.47 34.54
C PRO A 2 6.29 -12.17 33.05
N LYS A 3 7.39 -11.94 32.32
CA LYS A 3 7.40 -11.75 30.87
C LYS A 3 6.85 -13.01 30.20
N LYS A 4 5.60 -12.98 29.72
CA LYS A 4 5.06 -14.04 28.85
C LYS A 4 5.92 -14.05 27.59
N LYS A 5 6.46 -15.23 27.27
CA LYS A 5 7.21 -15.47 26.04
C LYS A 5 6.27 -15.19 24.87
N LEU A 6 6.66 -14.29 23.97
CA LEU A 6 5.98 -14.12 22.69
C LEU A 6 6.06 -15.46 21.96
N HIS A 7 4.90 -16.06 21.72
CA HIS A 7 4.80 -17.21 20.83
C HIS A 7 5.10 -16.73 19.41
N ASN A 8 6.01 -17.41 18.70
CA ASN A 8 6.41 -17.10 17.31
C ASN A 8 5.29 -17.27 16.27
N HIS A 9 4.07 -17.58 16.70
CA HIS A 9 2.84 -17.33 15.97
C HIS A 9 1.87 -16.68 16.96
N PRO A 10 1.31 -15.51 16.66
CA PRO A 10 0.39 -14.89 17.58
C PRO A 10 -0.85 -15.77 17.71
N VAL A 11 -1.31 -15.90 18.95
CA VAL A 11 -2.48 -16.71 19.35
C VAL A 11 -3.72 -16.31 18.55
N SER A 12 -3.78 -15.07 18.06
CA SER A 12 -4.83 -14.50 17.23
C SER A 12 -4.83 -14.95 15.77
N GLY A 13 -3.75 -15.58 15.27
CA GLY A 13 -3.62 -15.99 13.86
C GLY A 13 -3.45 -14.84 12.86
N PHE A 14 -3.29 -13.59 13.34
CA PHE A 14 -2.93 -12.45 12.50
C PHE A 14 -1.42 -12.41 12.26
N ILE A 15 -0.96 -11.81 11.16
CA ILE A 15 0.47 -11.56 10.94
C ILE A 15 0.72 -10.09 11.30
N PRO A 16 1.51 -9.82 12.36
CA PRO A 16 1.78 -8.47 12.81
C PRO A 16 2.42 -7.61 11.71
N GLY A 17 1.91 -6.39 11.53
CA GLY A 17 2.46 -5.42 10.58
C GLY A 17 2.36 -5.80 9.09
N ILE A 18 1.64 -6.88 8.73
CA ILE A 18 1.48 -7.32 7.33
C ILE A 18 0.93 -6.20 6.41
N TYR A 19 0.01 -5.39 6.94
CA TYR A 19 -0.63 -4.30 6.20
C TYR A 19 0.29 -3.10 5.94
N ASN A 20 1.41 -2.97 6.67
CA ASN A 20 2.38 -1.89 6.43
C ASN A 20 3.14 -2.11 5.11
N PHE A 21 3.39 -3.37 4.75
CA PHE A 21 4.27 -3.75 3.64
C PHE A 21 3.52 -4.54 2.56
N CYS A 22 2.26 -4.15 2.30
CA CYS A 22 1.43 -4.69 1.22
C CYS A 22 1.21 -3.65 0.12
N ASP A 23 0.80 -4.12 -1.06
CA ASP A 23 0.39 -3.31 -2.22
C ASP A 23 -1.10 -2.93 -2.19
N ARG A 24 -1.78 -3.17 -1.06
CA ARG A 24 -3.21 -2.92 -0.82
C ARG A 24 -4.17 -3.65 -1.77
N TRP A 25 -3.72 -4.58 -2.61
CA TRP A 25 -4.58 -5.33 -3.52
C TRP A 25 -5.30 -6.48 -2.81
N CYS A 26 -6.22 -6.11 -1.92
CA CYS A 26 -6.90 -7.03 -1.00
C CYS A 26 -7.69 -8.12 -1.75
N GLU A 27 -8.27 -7.81 -2.90
CA GLU A 27 -9.04 -8.72 -3.75
C GLU A 27 -8.19 -9.92 -4.17
N LYS A 28 -6.93 -9.66 -4.55
CA LYS A 28 -5.94 -10.66 -4.99
C LYS A 28 -5.02 -11.17 -3.87
N CYS A 29 -5.13 -10.65 -2.65
CA CYS A 29 -4.26 -11.00 -1.53
C CYS A 29 -4.58 -12.38 -0.91
N SER A 30 -3.59 -13.27 -0.84
CA SER A 30 -3.72 -14.61 -0.21
C SER A 30 -3.79 -14.56 1.32
N TYR A 31 -3.37 -13.46 1.95
CA TYR A 31 -3.27 -13.32 3.41
C TYR A 31 -4.43 -12.55 4.04
N LYS A 32 -5.56 -12.39 3.34
CA LYS A 32 -6.78 -11.72 3.86
C LYS A 32 -7.18 -12.19 5.26
N ALA A 33 -7.16 -13.50 5.50
CA ALA A 33 -7.52 -14.10 6.79
C ALA A 33 -6.52 -13.81 7.91
N ASN A 34 -5.28 -13.43 7.57
CA ASN A 34 -4.20 -13.12 8.49
C ASN A 34 -3.96 -11.60 8.62
N CYS A 35 -4.69 -10.77 7.88
CA CYS A 35 -4.58 -9.31 7.93
C CYS A 35 -5.64 -8.72 8.87
N LEU A 36 -5.19 -8.08 9.96
CA LEU A 36 -6.08 -7.41 10.90
C LEU A 36 -6.82 -6.24 10.23
N SER A 37 -6.12 -5.41 9.45
CA SER A 37 -6.74 -4.26 8.73
C SER A 37 -7.89 -4.71 7.83
N TYR A 38 -7.67 -5.73 7.01
CA TYR A 38 -8.71 -6.27 6.13
C TYR A 38 -9.89 -6.83 6.92
N THR A 39 -9.62 -7.59 7.99
CA THR A 39 -10.67 -8.18 8.83
C THR A 39 -11.50 -7.09 9.52
N MET A 40 -10.84 -6.06 10.05
CA MET A 40 -11.49 -4.90 10.66
C MET A 40 -12.39 -4.18 9.64
N GLU A 41 -11.86 -3.79 8.48
CA GLU A 41 -12.61 -3.10 7.42
C GLU A 41 -13.82 -3.91 6.95
N LYS A 42 -13.65 -5.22 6.75
CA LYS A 42 -14.74 -6.11 6.38
C LYS A 42 -15.84 -6.13 7.45
N LYS A 43 -15.46 -6.22 8.73
CA LYS A 43 -16.41 -6.21 9.86
C LYS A 43 -17.12 -4.87 10.04
N PHE A 44 -16.43 -3.76 9.79
CA PHE A 44 -17.06 -2.44 9.75
C PHE A 44 -18.13 -2.38 8.66
N LYS A 45 -17.81 -2.82 7.43
CA LYS A 45 -18.78 -2.88 6.32
C LYS A 45 -19.97 -3.80 6.63
N GLU A 46 -19.73 -4.96 7.24
CA GLU A 46 -20.78 -5.90 7.67
C GLU A 46 -21.72 -5.28 8.74
N ARG A 47 -21.20 -4.44 9.64
CA ARG A 47 -21.97 -3.81 10.72
C ARG A 47 -22.72 -2.54 10.29
N GLU A 48 -22.10 -1.68 9.49
CA GLU A 48 -22.68 -0.39 9.11
C GLU A 48 -23.62 -0.49 7.89
N GLY A 49 -23.51 -1.55 7.09
CA GLY A 49 -24.24 -1.68 5.83
C GLY A 49 -23.76 -0.69 4.77
N GLU A 50 -24.41 -0.65 3.60
CA GLU A 50 -24.03 0.23 2.48
C GLU A 50 -24.35 1.73 2.70
N ASP A 51 -25.08 2.09 3.76
CA ASP A 51 -25.64 3.44 3.99
C ASP A 51 -24.92 4.22 5.12
N SER A 52 -23.64 3.90 5.38
CA SER A 52 -22.86 4.41 6.52
C SER A 52 -22.65 5.94 6.50
N GLU A 53 -22.40 6.52 5.32
CA GLU A 53 -22.10 7.95 5.19
C GLU A 53 -23.24 8.87 5.63
N ARG A 54 -24.51 8.45 5.45
CA ARG A 54 -25.68 9.26 5.83
C ARG A 54 -25.90 9.29 7.35
N ASN A 55 -25.56 8.24 8.07
CA ASN A 55 -25.81 8.13 9.51
C ASN A 55 -24.83 8.93 10.37
N VAL A 56 -23.64 9.25 9.85
CA VAL A 56 -22.57 9.91 10.60
C VAL A 56 -22.49 11.42 10.32
N MET A 57 -23.18 11.89 9.28
CA MET A 57 -23.20 13.30 8.88
C MET A 57 -23.70 14.24 10.00
N HIS A 58 -24.68 13.80 10.80
CA HIS A 58 -25.22 14.57 11.94
C HIS A 58 -24.33 14.55 13.20
N LEU A 59 -23.36 13.65 13.29
CA LEU A 59 -22.43 13.56 14.43
C LEU A 59 -21.22 14.49 14.26
N ARG A 60 -20.97 15.00 13.05
CA ARG A 60 -19.88 15.94 12.74
C ARG A 60 -20.03 17.31 13.40
N ASP A 61 -21.23 17.66 13.86
CA ASP A 61 -21.48 18.93 14.59
C ASP A 61 -20.79 18.96 15.96
N SER A 62 -20.36 17.80 16.48
CA SER A 62 -19.57 17.69 17.71
C SER A 62 -18.47 16.64 17.54
N PHE A 63 -17.22 17.11 17.42
CA PHE A 63 -16.02 16.27 17.34
C PHE A 63 -16.02 15.14 18.39
N TRP A 64 -16.42 15.42 19.63
CA TRP A 64 -16.43 14.43 20.71
C TRP A 64 -17.43 13.30 20.51
N ASN A 65 -18.63 13.62 19.99
CA ASN A 65 -19.65 12.61 19.73
C ASN A 65 -19.22 11.70 18.58
N TYR A 66 -18.62 12.28 17.53
CA TYR A 66 -18.05 11.54 16.43
C TYR A 66 -16.88 10.65 16.89
N TRP A 67 -15.97 11.19 17.72
CA TRP A 67 -14.85 10.43 18.27
C TRP A 67 -15.31 9.27 19.16
N GLU A 68 -16.25 9.51 20.07
CA GLU A 68 -16.83 8.46 20.92
C GLU A 68 -17.48 7.36 20.08
N TYR A 69 -18.20 7.74 19.02
CA TYR A 69 -18.78 6.80 18.08
C TYR A 69 -17.72 5.93 17.40
N ILE A 70 -16.67 6.52 16.82
CA ILE A 70 -15.57 5.77 16.18
C ILE A 70 -14.93 4.79 17.17
N CYS A 71 -14.57 5.26 18.38
CA CYS A 71 -13.94 4.41 19.37
C CYS A 71 -14.83 3.24 19.79
N ARG A 72 -16.13 3.47 19.98
CA ARG A 72 -17.10 2.42 20.31
C ARG A 72 -17.26 1.42 19.17
N SER A 73 -17.45 1.90 17.95
CA SER A 73 -17.59 1.04 16.77
C SER A 73 -16.33 0.18 16.55
N ALA A 74 -15.15 0.78 16.68
CA ALA A 74 -13.88 0.06 16.60
C ALA A 74 -13.73 -0.99 17.70
N TYR A 75 -14.07 -0.64 18.94
CA TYR A 75 -14.02 -1.58 20.06
C TYR A 75 -14.98 -2.76 19.85
N ASP A 76 -16.20 -2.50 19.39
CA ASP A 76 -17.19 -3.55 19.13
C ASP A 76 -16.74 -4.51 18.02
N VAL A 77 -16.15 -4.00 16.94
CA VAL A 77 -15.56 -4.83 15.88
C VAL A 77 -14.45 -5.72 16.43
N VAL A 78 -13.57 -5.16 17.26
CA VAL A 78 -12.47 -5.92 17.87
C VAL A 78 -13.00 -7.00 18.82
N GLN A 79 -14.06 -6.69 19.58
CA GLN A 79 -14.73 -7.68 20.42
C GLN A 79 -15.28 -8.85 19.61
N ASP A 80 -15.88 -8.59 18.45
CA ASP A 80 -16.41 -9.65 17.60
C ASP A 80 -15.29 -10.53 17.07
N ILE A 81 -14.21 -9.93 16.57
CA ILE A 81 -13.03 -10.65 16.07
C ILE A 81 -12.43 -11.53 17.19
N ALA A 82 -12.33 -10.99 18.42
CA ALA A 82 -11.83 -11.72 19.58
C ALA A 82 -12.71 -12.94 19.90
N LYS A 83 -14.04 -12.76 19.91
CA LYS A 83 -15.01 -13.84 20.13
C LYS A 83 -14.94 -14.92 19.04
N GLU A 84 -14.90 -14.52 17.78
CA GLU A 84 -14.84 -15.44 16.63
C GLU A 84 -13.57 -16.29 16.64
N ARG A 85 -12.45 -15.70 17.07
CA ARG A 85 -11.15 -16.38 17.13
C ARG A 85 -10.85 -17.05 18.46
N GLY A 86 -11.73 -16.89 19.46
CA GLY A 86 -11.56 -17.47 20.79
C GLY A 86 -10.34 -16.92 21.55
N VAL A 87 -9.99 -15.65 21.33
CA VAL A 87 -8.83 -14.99 21.96
C VAL A 87 -9.28 -13.81 22.84
N GLY A 88 -8.42 -13.37 23.76
CA GLY A 88 -8.64 -12.11 24.47
C GLY A 88 -8.50 -10.91 23.52
N ILE A 89 -9.18 -9.80 23.82
CA ILE A 89 -9.02 -8.54 23.07
C ILE A 89 -7.55 -8.10 23.13
N GLU A 90 -6.92 -8.27 24.28
CA GLU A 90 -5.51 -7.94 24.50
C GLU A 90 -4.60 -8.76 23.59
N ASP A 91 -4.93 -10.03 23.32
CA ASP A 91 -4.12 -10.91 22.48
C ASP A 91 -4.16 -10.51 20.98
N ILE A 92 -5.13 -9.70 20.55
CA ILE A 92 -5.16 -9.12 19.21
C ILE A 92 -4.08 -8.04 19.07
N TYR A 93 -3.96 -7.16 20.06
CA TYR A 93 -3.02 -6.04 20.03
C TYR A 93 -1.61 -6.38 20.53
N LEU A 94 -1.47 -7.34 21.45
CA LEU A 94 -0.18 -7.80 21.96
C LEU A 94 0.69 -8.50 20.89
N ALA A 95 0.08 -8.85 19.75
CA ALA A 95 0.77 -9.41 18.60
C ALA A 95 1.48 -8.35 17.75
N GLU A 96 0.94 -7.13 17.68
CA GLU A 96 1.59 -6.02 16.99
C GLU A 96 2.79 -5.57 17.84
N PRO A 97 4.02 -5.55 17.30
CA PRO A 97 5.08 -4.83 17.98
C PRO A 97 4.58 -3.38 18.07
N LEU A 98 4.27 -2.93 19.29
CA LEU A 98 4.13 -1.51 19.55
C LEU A 98 5.42 -0.90 19.01
N ARG A 99 5.32 -0.17 17.88
CA ARG A 99 6.45 0.59 17.33
C ARG A 99 7.18 1.22 18.51
N GLU A 100 8.51 1.14 18.57
CA GLU A 100 9.30 1.74 19.67
C GLU A 100 8.86 3.19 19.94
N GLU A 101 8.40 3.86 18.88
CA GLU A 101 7.58 5.07 18.90
C GLU A 101 6.10 4.69 18.68
N GLY A 102 5.31 4.60 19.74
CA GLY A 102 3.93 4.10 19.68
C GLY A 102 3.02 4.83 18.68
N LEU A 103 1.82 4.28 18.46
CA LEU A 103 0.74 4.88 17.63
C LEU A 103 0.55 6.39 17.89
N TRP A 104 0.83 6.82 19.11
CA TRP A 104 0.75 8.21 19.59
C TRP A 104 1.83 9.14 19.02
N HIS A 105 2.99 8.67 18.56
CA HIS A 105 3.99 9.54 17.92
C HIS A 105 3.58 9.96 16.51
N LYS A 106 2.56 9.30 15.92
CA LYS A 106 1.91 9.68 14.67
C LYS A 106 0.76 10.69 14.87
N PHE A 107 0.26 10.83 16.10
CA PHE A 107 -0.88 11.69 16.46
C PHE A 107 -0.55 12.75 17.53
N GLY A 108 0.66 12.73 18.08
CA GLY A 108 0.98 13.43 19.32
C GLY A 108 2.48 13.44 19.59
N THR A 109 3.17 14.38 18.96
CA THR A 109 4.33 15.11 19.50
C THR A 109 4.66 16.17 18.48
N GLU A 110 4.28 17.39 18.84
CA GLU A 110 4.53 18.63 18.08
C GLU A 110 3.88 18.61 16.69
N ILE A 111 3.06 19.63 16.43
CA ILE A 111 2.84 20.06 15.05
C ILE A 111 4.20 20.64 14.63
N SER A 112 5.21 19.79 14.37
CA SER A 112 6.35 20.21 13.58
C SER A 112 5.85 20.40 12.17
N ASP A 113 6.56 21.21 11.40
CA ASP A 113 6.18 21.68 10.07
C ASP A 113 6.03 20.51 9.07
N ASP A 114 4.95 19.72 9.16
CA ASP A 114 4.63 18.64 8.22
C ASP A 114 4.65 19.19 6.77
N GLU A 115 4.27 20.46 6.59
CA GLU A 115 4.34 21.17 5.32
C GLU A 115 5.78 21.30 4.78
N ASP A 116 6.77 21.51 5.65
CA ASP A 116 8.19 21.59 5.28
C ASP A 116 8.74 20.22 4.90
N GLU A 117 8.36 19.15 5.60
CA GLU A 117 8.77 17.78 5.26
C GLU A 117 8.15 17.30 3.94
N TYR A 118 6.86 17.55 3.71
CA TYR A 118 6.19 17.28 2.44
C TYR A 118 6.85 18.05 1.29
N SER A 119 7.04 19.35 1.47
CA SER A 119 7.70 20.20 0.49
C SER A 119 9.12 19.70 0.18
N TYR A 120 9.86 19.27 1.20
CA TYR A 120 11.20 18.71 1.01
C TYR A 120 11.20 17.40 0.23
N ILE A 121 10.26 16.49 0.49
CA ILE A 121 10.13 15.23 -0.26
C ILE A 121 9.83 15.46 -1.74
N GLU A 122 9.01 16.45 -2.08
CA GLU A 122 8.72 16.79 -3.47
C GLU A 122 9.95 17.32 -4.23
N THR A 123 11.04 17.66 -3.54
CA THR A 123 12.31 18.02 -4.20
C THR A 123 13.14 16.83 -4.67
N PHE A 124 12.80 15.60 -4.25
CA PHE A 124 13.57 14.41 -4.61
C PHE A 124 13.29 13.98 -6.05
N ASP A 125 14.34 13.67 -6.80
CA ASP A 125 14.25 13.21 -8.19
C ASP A 125 13.34 11.97 -8.35
N ILE A 126 13.34 11.08 -7.36
CA ILE A 126 12.48 9.90 -7.35
C ILE A 126 10.99 10.24 -7.42
N VAL A 127 10.55 11.36 -6.82
CA VAL A 127 9.16 11.81 -6.86
C VAL A 127 8.84 12.40 -8.23
N ASN A 128 9.76 13.17 -8.81
CA ASN A 128 9.63 13.68 -10.19
C ASN A 128 9.55 12.54 -11.22
N ILE A 129 10.32 11.45 -11.02
CA ILE A 129 10.25 10.26 -11.87
C ILE A 129 8.88 9.57 -11.75
N CYS A 130 8.31 9.45 -10.55
CA CYS A 130 6.96 8.93 -10.36
C CYS A 130 5.92 9.79 -11.10
N GLN A 131 5.98 11.12 -10.97
CA GLN A 131 5.06 12.03 -11.67
C GLN A 131 5.18 11.91 -13.20
N LEU A 132 6.41 11.77 -13.72
CA LEU A 132 6.63 11.55 -15.14
C LEU A 132 6.04 10.22 -15.60
N TYR A 133 6.18 9.16 -14.81
CA TYR A 133 5.54 7.87 -15.09
C TYR A 133 4.02 8.01 -15.12
N GLU A 134 3.43 8.71 -14.13
CA GLU A 134 1.98 8.93 -14.06
C GLU A 134 1.44 9.59 -15.33
N VAL A 135 2.03 10.72 -15.72
CA VAL A 135 1.60 11.46 -16.92
C VAL A 135 1.73 10.62 -18.19
N LEU A 136 2.87 9.98 -18.41
CA LEU A 136 3.08 9.17 -19.61
C LEU A 136 2.16 7.94 -19.64
N ALA A 137 1.93 7.32 -18.49
CA ALA A 137 1.04 6.16 -18.38
C ALA A 137 -0.41 6.56 -18.66
N GLU A 138 -0.91 7.66 -18.09
CA GLU A 138 -2.27 8.15 -18.32
C GLU A 138 -2.51 8.47 -19.80
N GLU A 139 -1.62 9.24 -20.43
CA GLU A 139 -1.72 9.58 -21.86
C GLU A 139 -1.72 8.32 -22.74
N CYS A 140 -0.82 7.37 -22.45
CA CYS A 140 -0.74 6.13 -23.21
C CYS A 140 -1.95 5.21 -22.98
N LEU A 141 -2.47 5.14 -21.75
CA LEU A 141 -3.65 4.34 -21.42
C LEU A 141 -4.89 4.82 -22.18
N ASP A 142 -5.11 6.13 -22.27
CA ASP A 142 -6.21 6.71 -23.04
C ASP A 142 -6.17 6.27 -24.52
N GLU A 143 -4.98 6.27 -25.14
CA GLU A 143 -4.79 5.79 -26.51
C GLU A 143 -4.97 4.27 -26.62
N ILE A 144 -4.50 3.50 -25.63
CA ILE A 144 -4.67 2.05 -25.57
C ILE A 144 -6.15 1.68 -25.48
N PHE A 145 -6.93 2.34 -24.64
CA PHE A 145 -8.38 2.08 -24.53
C PHE A 145 -9.08 2.30 -25.86
N GLY A 146 -8.81 3.43 -26.53
CA GLY A 146 -9.36 3.70 -27.86
C GLY A 146 -8.95 2.64 -28.89
N PHE A 147 -7.68 2.22 -28.89
CA PHE A 147 -7.18 1.21 -29.83
C PHE A 147 -7.78 -0.19 -29.59
N LEU A 148 -7.94 -0.59 -28.33
CA LEU A 148 -8.47 -1.91 -27.98
C LEU A 148 -9.97 -2.01 -28.25
N ASP A 149 -10.74 -0.94 -28.03
CA ASP A 149 -12.17 -0.87 -28.33
C ASP A 149 -12.47 -1.02 -29.84
N GLU A 150 -11.53 -0.62 -30.70
CA GLU A 150 -11.64 -0.78 -32.16
C GLU A 150 -11.29 -2.20 -32.64
N GLN A 151 -10.75 -3.07 -31.78
CA GLN A 151 -10.41 -4.43 -32.18
C GLN A 151 -11.66 -5.30 -32.33
N ASP A 152 -11.75 -6.03 -33.45
CA ASP A 152 -12.83 -7.00 -33.70
C ASP A 152 -12.53 -8.35 -33.00
N TRP A 153 -12.16 -8.29 -31.73
CA TRP A 153 -11.92 -9.47 -30.90
C TRP A 153 -13.24 -10.00 -30.34
N LYS A 154 -13.35 -11.32 -30.25
CA LYS A 154 -14.52 -11.94 -29.64
C LYS A 154 -14.51 -11.68 -28.14
N GLU A 155 -15.65 -11.31 -27.58
CA GLU A 155 -15.82 -11.20 -26.14
C GLU A 155 -15.33 -12.48 -25.42
N GLY A 156 -14.46 -12.30 -24.43
CA GLY A 156 -13.84 -13.39 -23.68
C GLY A 156 -12.79 -14.20 -24.44
N SER A 157 -12.29 -13.71 -25.59
CA SER A 157 -11.12 -14.29 -26.25
C SER A 157 -9.88 -14.20 -25.37
N GLU A 158 -8.83 -14.91 -25.76
CA GLU A 158 -7.57 -14.92 -25.02
C GLU A 158 -6.91 -13.53 -25.03
N GLU A 159 -6.98 -12.85 -26.18
CA GLU A 159 -6.46 -11.49 -26.36
C GLU A 159 -7.12 -10.52 -25.37
N VAL A 160 -8.45 -10.51 -25.31
CA VAL A 160 -9.22 -9.66 -24.39
C VAL A 160 -8.79 -9.89 -22.94
N LYS A 161 -8.75 -11.15 -22.49
CA LYS A 161 -8.38 -11.49 -21.11
C LYS A 161 -6.97 -11.06 -20.76
N ILE A 162 -6.01 -11.31 -21.66
CA ILE A 162 -4.60 -10.95 -21.46
C ILE A 162 -4.44 -9.43 -21.37
N THR A 163 -5.10 -8.67 -22.25
CA THR A 163 -5.01 -7.21 -22.23
C THR A 163 -5.74 -6.61 -21.03
N GLU A 164 -6.91 -7.14 -20.66
CA GLU A 164 -7.65 -6.69 -19.46
C GLU A 164 -6.85 -6.94 -18.18
N GLU A 165 -6.22 -8.11 -18.03
CA GLU A 165 -5.38 -8.41 -16.87
C GLU A 165 -4.17 -7.47 -16.79
N ALA A 166 -3.53 -7.19 -17.94
CA ALA A 166 -2.41 -6.25 -17.98
C ALA A 166 -2.84 -4.82 -17.64
N LEU A 167 -3.98 -4.35 -18.16
CA LEU A 167 -4.56 -3.05 -17.82
C LEU A 167 -4.92 -2.97 -16.33
N GLU A 168 -5.49 -4.02 -15.75
CA GLU A 168 -5.82 -4.06 -14.33
C GLU A 168 -4.55 -3.91 -13.46
N VAL A 169 -3.46 -4.58 -13.84
CA VAL A 169 -2.15 -4.48 -13.15
C VAL A 169 -1.56 -3.08 -13.28
N ILE A 170 -1.57 -2.50 -14.48
CA ILE A 170 -1.02 -1.16 -14.72
C ILE A 170 -1.79 -0.12 -13.92
N ASN A 171 -3.12 -0.10 -14.03
CA ASN A 171 -3.97 0.85 -13.29
C ASN A 171 -3.79 0.70 -11.78
N TRP A 172 -3.76 -0.54 -11.27
CA TRP A 172 -3.55 -0.76 -9.84
C TRP A 172 -2.22 -0.19 -9.35
N TYR A 173 -1.14 -0.42 -10.08
CA TYR A 173 0.20 0.01 -9.65
C TYR A 173 0.53 1.46 -10.01
N LEU A 174 -0.16 2.07 -10.97
CA LEU A 174 -0.16 3.51 -11.21
C LEU A 174 -0.51 4.25 -9.91
N ASP A 175 -1.61 3.85 -9.26
CA ASP A 175 -2.07 4.45 -8.00
C ASP A 175 -1.27 4.02 -6.76
N THR A 176 -0.41 3.01 -6.86
CA THR A 176 0.28 2.41 -5.70
C THR A 176 1.73 2.85 -5.55
N ILE A 177 2.46 3.01 -6.67
CA ILE A 177 3.92 3.23 -6.67
C ILE A 177 4.27 4.51 -5.90
N GLN A 178 3.73 5.65 -6.31
CA GLN A 178 4.11 6.96 -5.76
C GLN A 178 3.76 7.09 -4.26
N PRO A 179 2.57 6.67 -3.76
CA PRO A 179 2.31 6.64 -2.32
C PRO A 179 3.32 5.81 -1.52
N LYS A 180 3.80 4.68 -2.07
CA LYS A 180 4.80 3.84 -1.39
C LYS A 180 6.19 4.44 -1.38
N ILE A 181 6.57 5.15 -2.43
CA ILE A 181 7.80 5.95 -2.48
C ILE A 181 7.76 7.07 -1.43
N ARG A 182 6.68 7.86 -1.41
CA ARG A 182 6.52 8.93 -0.42
C ARG A 182 6.52 8.36 1.00
N GLU A 183 5.80 7.27 1.26
CA GLU A 183 5.79 6.60 2.57
C GLU A 183 7.21 6.20 3.02
N ALA A 184 8.03 5.66 2.12
CA ALA A 184 9.43 5.32 2.41
C ALA A 184 10.28 6.55 2.73
N LEU A 185 10.15 7.63 1.95
CA LEU A 185 10.89 8.88 2.16
C LEU A 185 10.51 9.56 3.49
N PHE A 186 9.21 9.66 3.79
CA PHE A 186 8.70 10.19 5.06
C PHE A 186 9.26 9.41 6.25
N ASP A 187 9.12 8.08 6.24
CA ASP A 187 9.58 7.25 7.35
C ASP A 187 11.11 7.31 7.52
N CYS A 188 11.86 7.53 6.44
CA CYS A 188 13.32 7.67 6.49
C CYS A 188 13.73 9.04 7.07
N LEU A 189 13.13 10.13 6.57
CA LEU A 189 13.41 11.49 7.05
C LEU A 189 13.11 11.63 8.54
N ARG A 190 11.93 11.15 8.96
CA ARG A 190 11.49 11.34 10.35
C ARG A 190 12.32 10.57 11.38
N LYS A 191 12.87 9.42 10.98
CA LYS A 191 13.58 8.51 11.91
C LYS A 191 15.09 8.70 11.90
N ASP A 192 15.66 8.99 10.73
CA ASP A 192 17.11 9.03 10.54
C ASP A 192 17.59 10.44 10.12
N ASN A 193 16.71 11.43 10.05
CA ASN A 193 16.96 12.84 9.69
C ASN A 193 17.63 13.08 8.31
N ALA A 194 17.95 12.02 7.57
CA ALA A 194 18.56 12.08 6.25
C ALA A 194 18.25 10.81 5.44
N VAL A 195 17.72 10.97 4.23
CA VAL A 195 17.47 9.85 3.30
C VAL A 195 18.77 9.19 2.84
N ALA A 196 19.86 9.95 2.74
CA ALA A 196 21.17 9.48 2.29
C ALA A 196 21.86 8.50 3.26
N GLU A 197 21.31 8.27 4.45
CA GLU A 197 21.87 7.39 5.48
C GLU A 197 20.98 6.16 5.75
N ALA A 198 20.21 5.71 4.76
CA ALA A 198 19.36 4.52 4.87
C ALA A 198 20.11 3.33 5.52
N MET A 199 19.50 2.68 6.52
CA MET A 199 20.09 1.63 7.34
C MET A 199 19.38 0.27 7.14
N PRO A 200 20.10 -0.86 7.28
CA PRO A 200 19.50 -2.18 7.18
C PRO A 200 18.41 -2.40 8.24
N GLY A 201 17.36 -3.15 7.87
CA GLY A 201 16.30 -3.58 8.80
C GLY A 201 15.31 -2.50 9.22
N LYS A 202 15.45 -1.27 8.72
CA LYS A 202 14.49 -0.18 8.97
C LYS A 202 13.21 -0.35 8.15
N GLU A 203 12.09 0.08 8.73
CA GLU A 203 10.74 -0.09 8.15
C GLU A 203 10.57 0.59 6.79
N TYR A 204 11.18 1.75 6.54
CA TYR A 204 11.07 2.44 5.24
C TYR A 204 11.60 1.59 4.07
N ASN A 205 12.56 0.70 4.31
CA ASN A 205 13.03 -0.25 3.30
C ASN A 205 11.90 -1.21 2.88
N GLY A 206 10.96 -1.50 3.76
CA GLY A 206 9.78 -2.30 3.44
C GLY A 206 8.83 -1.59 2.50
N SER A 207 8.57 -0.29 2.72
CA SER A 207 7.74 0.52 1.80
C SER A 207 8.43 0.67 0.44
N ALA A 208 9.74 0.93 0.42
CA ALA A 208 10.55 0.96 -0.79
C ALA A 208 10.54 -0.40 -1.54
N LYS A 209 10.59 -1.53 -0.80
CA LYS A 209 10.48 -2.86 -1.40
C LYS A 209 9.13 -3.09 -2.07
N VAL A 210 8.04 -2.62 -1.46
CA VAL A 210 6.71 -2.70 -2.09
C VAL A 210 6.70 -1.90 -3.38
N ALA A 211 7.23 -0.66 -3.37
CA ALA A 211 7.33 0.15 -4.59
C ALA A 211 8.12 -0.56 -5.70
N LEU A 212 9.26 -1.19 -5.39
CA LEU A 212 10.02 -2.00 -6.36
C LEU A 212 9.19 -3.13 -6.95
N ILE A 213 8.42 -3.85 -6.13
CA ILE A 213 7.56 -4.95 -6.59
C ILE A 213 6.48 -4.42 -7.53
N CYS A 214 5.87 -3.28 -7.21
CA CYS A 214 4.89 -2.63 -8.06
C CYS A 214 5.51 -2.20 -9.39
N VAL A 215 6.69 -1.57 -9.38
CA VAL A 215 7.42 -1.17 -10.60
C VAL A 215 7.71 -2.36 -11.50
N ILE A 216 8.27 -3.46 -10.94
CA ILE A 216 8.59 -4.67 -11.70
C ILE A 216 7.33 -5.26 -12.35
N ARG A 217 6.23 -5.37 -11.58
CA ARG A 217 4.97 -5.89 -12.10
C ARG A 217 4.34 -4.98 -13.16
N SER A 218 4.45 -3.66 -13.01
CA SER A 218 4.04 -2.71 -14.05
C SER A 218 4.83 -2.91 -15.33
N VAL A 219 6.16 -3.06 -15.25
CA VAL A 219 7.01 -3.34 -16.43
C VAL A 219 6.56 -4.63 -17.14
N ASP A 220 6.28 -5.69 -16.38
CA ASP A 220 5.77 -6.96 -16.95
C ASP A 220 4.43 -6.77 -17.68
N ALA A 221 3.50 -5.98 -17.10
CA ALA A 221 2.22 -5.69 -17.73
C ALA A 221 2.35 -4.80 -18.97
N TRP A 222 3.23 -3.80 -18.96
CA TRP A 222 3.55 -3.00 -20.14
C TRP A 222 4.17 -3.85 -21.26
N ASN A 223 5.04 -4.80 -20.93
CA ASN A 223 5.58 -5.78 -21.88
C ASN A 223 4.50 -6.68 -22.49
N VAL A 224 3.40 -6.93 -21.77
CA VAL A 224 2.23 -7.63 -22.32
C VAL A 224 1.53 -6.71 -23.32
N LEU A 225 1.14 -5.50 -22.93
CA LEU A 225 0.42 -4.57 -23.81
C LEU A 225 1.20 -4.22 -25.08
N GLU A 226 2.52 -4.07 -25.01
CA GLU A 226 3.37 -3.82 -26.19
C GLU A 226 3.17 -4.84 -27.32
N LYS A 227 2.88 -6.10 -26.98
CA LYS A 227 2.67 -7.19 -27.94
C LYS A 227 1.34 -7.12 -28.66
N TYR A 228 0.36 -6.41 -28.09
CA TYR A 228 -1.00 -6.31 -28.62
C TYR A 228 -1.30 -4.90 -29.17
N CYS A 229 -0.67 -3.87 -28.61
CA CYS A 229 -0.83 -2.46 -28.98
C CYS A 229 0.37 -1.96 -29.80
N HIS A 230 0.68 -2.62 -30.92
CA HIS A 230 1.84 -2.29 -31.75
C HIS A 230 1.96 -0.81 -32.18
N PRO A 231 0.87 -0.09 -32.50
CA PRO A 231 0.97 1.33 -32.83
C PRO A 231 1.55 2.20 -31.71
N LEU A 232 1.38 1.78 -30.45
CA LEU A 232 1.78 2.49 -29.25
C LEU A 232 3.08 1.95 -28.65
N ALA A 233 3.80 1.08 -29.38
CA ALA A 233 5.01 0.44 -28.87
C ALA A 233 6.10 1.45 -28.47
N VAL A 234 6.20 2.59 -29.17
CA VAL A 234 7.18 3.64 -28.86
C VAL A 234 6.86 4.31 -27.53
N ASP A 235 5.60 4.66 -27.28
CA ASP A 235 5.15 5.29 -26.03
C ASP A 235 5.31 4.33 -24.86
N ILE A 236 4.97 3.05 -25.07
CA ILE A 236 5.21 1.99 -24.09
C ILE A 236 6.71 1.82 -23.79
N GLN A 237 7.60 1.94 -24.78
CA GLN A 237 9.04 1.94 -24.52
C GLN A 237 9.48 3.14 -23.67
N HIS A 238 8.96 4.34 -23.93
CA HIS A 238 9.28 5.51 -23.12
C HIS A 238 8.87 5.30 -21.66
N ILE A 239 7.66 4.77 -21.43
CA ILE A 239 7.17 4.43 -20.09
C ILE A 239 8.10 3.42 -19.40
N LYS A 240 8.50 2.36 -20.11
CA LYS A 240 9.42 1.35 -19.56
C LYS A 240 10.77 1.94 -19.17
N VAL A 241 11.32 2.87 -19.95
CA VAL A 241 12.57 3.58 -19.60
C VAL A 241 12.40 4.38 -18.30
N VAL A 242 11.26 5.04 -18.09
CA VAL A 242 10.98 5.77 -16.85
C VAL A 242 10.84 4.82 -15.67
N LEU A 243 10.16 3.68 -15.84
CA LEU A 243 10.06 2.65 -14.80
C LEU A 243 11.42 2.03 -14.45
N GLU A 244 12.29 1.77 -15.43
CA GLU A 244 13.66 1.31 -15.19
C GLU A 244 14.50 2.36 -14.46
N GLN A 245 14.29 3.64 -14.75
CA GLN A 245 14.94 4.73 -14.02
C GLN A 245 14.43 4.81 -12.57
N LEU A 246 13.12 4.62 -12.37
CA LEU A 246 12.52 4.58 -11.04
C LEU A 246 13.07 3.42 -10.20
N GLU A 247 13.19 2.23 -10.78
CA GLU A 247 13.79 1.07 -10.11
C GLU A 247 15.22 1.38 -9.61
N LYS A 248 16.06 1.97 -10.48
CA LYS A 248 17.43 2.36 -10.12
C LYS A 248 17.46 3.42 -9.03
N GLU A 249 16.55 4.38 -9.08
CA GLU A 249 16.47 5.44 -8.08
C GLU A 249 16.03 4.90 -6.72
N VAL A 250 15.09 3.94 -6.68
CA VAL A 250 14.72 3.26 -5.44
C VAL A 250 15.91 2.48 -4.86
N ASP A 251 16.66 1.75 -5.69
CA ASP A 251 17.85 1.02 -5.24
C ASP A 251 18.95 1.96 -4.71
N TYR A 252 19.09 3.15 -5.31
CA TYR A 252 20.03 4.16 -4.86
C TYR A 252 19.62 4.78 -3.52
N GLN A 253 18.37 5.20 -3.38
CA GLN A 253 17.86 5.85 -2.16
C GLN A 253 17.65 4.86 -1.01
N PHE A 254 17.31 3.60 -1.31
CA PHE A 254 17.02 2.55 -0.33
C PHE A 254 17.79 1.25 -0.62
N PRO A 255 19.12 1.21 -0.39
CA PRO A 255 19.96 0.07 -0.76
C PRO A 255 19.57 -1.26 -0.12
N TYR A 256 18.84 -1.22 1.00
CA TYR A 256 18.42 -2.40 1.75
C TYR A 256 16.97 -2.83 1.44
N ALA A 257 16.26 -2.11 0.56
CA ALA A 257 14.87 -2.41 0.18
C ALA A 257 14.71 -3.86 -0.29
N ARG A 258 15.52 -4.30 -1.25
CA ARG A 258 15.43 -5.67 -1.80
C ARG A 258 15.61 -6.76 -0.74
N THR A 259 16.47 -6.51 0.24
CA THR A 259 16.79 -7.45 1.33
C THR A 259 15.82 -7.39 2.50
N PHE A 260 14.95 -6.38 2.57
CA PHE A 260 13.96 -6.28 3.63
C PHE A 260 12.98 -7.46 3.57
N LEU A 261 12.68 -8.08 4.71
CA LEU A 261 11.76 -9.21 4.78
C LEU A 261 10.36 -8.70 5.17
N ARG A 262 9.43 -8.71 4.23
CA ARG A 262 8.05 -8.27 4.50
C ARG A 262 7.33 -9.34 5.34
N PRO A 263 6.79 -8.98 6.51
CA PRO A 263 6.02 -9.88 7.35
C PRO A 263 4.91 -10.60 6.56
N GLY A 264 4.91 -11.93 6.61
CA GLY A 264 3.93 -12.77 5.94
C GLY A 264 4.16 -12.99 4.44
N PHE A 265 4.74 -12.03 3.72
CA PHE A 265 4.94 -12.15 2.27
C PHE A 265 6.26 -12.81 1.89
N ASP A 266 7.33 -12.52 2.62
CA ASP A 266 8.67 -13.02 2.32
C ASP A 266 9.12 -14.05 3.36
N THR A 267 9.91 -15.03 2.93
CA THR A 267 10.52 -16.05 3.81
C THR A 267 12.03 -15.86 3.86
N ILE A 268 12.65 -16.28 4.97
CA ILE A 268 14.11 -16.30 5.18
C ILE A 268 14.73 -17.42 4.35
#